data_AF-A0A919ICE2-F1
#
_entry.id   AF-A0A919ICE2-F1
#
_cell.length_a   1.000
_cell.length_b   1.000
_cell.length_c   1.000
_cell.angle_alpha   90.00
_cell.angle_beta   90.00
_cell.angle_gamma   90.00
#
_symmetry.space_group_name_H-M   'P 1'
#
loop_
_entity.id
_entity.type
_entity.pdbx_description
1 polymer ?
#
loop_
_entity_poly.entity_id
_entity_poly.type
_entity_poly.pdbx_seq_one_letter_code
_entity_poly.pdbx_strand_id
1 'polypeptide(L)'
;MVNHKGLTAANFWSPPGGGLNFGETAQECLTREFEEETRIKIDVKEFLFACELMHPPLHAIELFFKVDPLTLEVRKGVDPEPNAPKIINEVSFVHWKEITMFPKDELHGIFRFTDHPLKVVDLRGYFKL
;
A
#
# COMPACT_ATOMS: atom_id res chain seq x y z
N MET A 1 -6.52 -1.08 -3.26
CA MET A 1 -5.23 -1.80 -3.28
C MET A 1 -4.59 -1.58 -4.63
N VAL A 2 -3.26 -1.63 -4.67
CA VAL A 2 -2.46 -1.50 -5.89
C VAL A 2 -1.82 -2.85 -6.19
N ASN A 3 -1.93 -3.28 -7.45
CA ASN A 3 -1.25 -4.46 -7.96
C ASN A 3 0.03 -4.05 -8.65
N HIS A 4 1.16 -4.52 -8.12
CA HIS A 4 2.48 -4.33 -8.66
C HIS A 4 2.92 -5.56 -9.44
N LYS A 5 3.42 -5.33 -10.66
CA LYS A 5 4.01 -6.36 -11.52
C LYS A 5 5.53 -6.15 -11.59
N GLY A 6 6.29 -7.24 -11.49
CA GLY A 6 7.75 -7.21 -11.55
C GLY A 6 8.46 -6.99 -10.22
N LEU A 7 7.73 -6.71 -9.13
CA LEU A 7 8.27 -6.78 -7.75
C LEU A 7 8.47 -8.22 -7.27
N THR A 8 7.63 -9.14 -7.77
CA THR A 8 7.80 -10.59 -7.57
C THR A 8 7.59 -11.33 -8.89
N ALA A 9 7.80 -12.65 -8.90
CA ALA A 9 7.47 -13.50 -10.04
C ALA A 9 5.95 -13.55 -10.33
N ALA A 10 5.13 -13.14 -9.37
CA ALA A 10 3.67 -13.14 -9.43
C ALA A 10 3.10 -11.71 -9.30
N ASN A 11 1.77 -11.62 -9.33
CA ASN A 11 1.03 -10.41 -8.98
C ASN A 11 1.29 -10.06 -7.50
N PHE A 12 1.54 -8.78 -7.17
CA PHE A 12 1.71 -8.37 -5.77
C PHE A 12 0.72 -7.27 -5.40
N TRP A 13 -0.22 -7.58 -4.53
CA TRP A 13 -1.25 -6.68 -4.05
C TRP A 13 -0.91 -6.09 -2.69
N SER A 14 -0.82 -4.76 -2.63
CA SER A 14 -0.53 -4.01 -1.40
C SER A 14 -1.51 -2.84 -1.20
N PRO A 15 -1.59 -2.30 0.03
CA PRO A 15 -2.10 -0.95 0.23
C PRO A 15 -1.31 0.08 -0.60
N PRO A 16 -1.94 1.18 -1.07
CA PRO A 16 -1.24 2.24 -1.78
C PRO A 16 -0.21 2.95 -0.87
N GLY A 17 0.90 3.40 -1.45
CA GLY A 17 1.99 4.05 -0.73
C GLY A 17 3.32 3.91 -1.45
N GLY A 18 4.36 4.56 -0.91
CA GLY A 18 5.67 4.58 -1.54
C GLY A 18 6.75 5.21 -0.67
N GLY A 19 7.80 5.71 -1.30
CA GLY A 19 8.97 6.25 -0.63
C GLY A 19 8.79 7.69 -0.17
N LEU A 20 9.34 8.03 1.00
CA LEU A 20 9.42 9.43 1.42
C LEU A 20 10.50 10.18 0.64
N ASN A 21 10.17 11.40 0.22
CA ASN A 21 11.16 12.36 -0.24
C ASN A 21 11.84 13.08 0.93
N PHE A 22 13.07 13.55 0.74
CA PHE A 22 13.76 14.31 1.78
C PHE A 22 13.02 15.62 2.10
N GLY A 23 12.67 15.81 3.38
CA GLY A 23 11.91 16.97 3.84
C GLY A 23 10.39 16.82 3.76
N GLU A 24 9.88 15.70 3.25
CA GLU A 24 8.46 15.37 3.21
C GLU A 24 8.03 14.68 4.51
N THR A 25 6.86 15.03 5.05
CA THR A 25 6.25 14.28 6.15
C THR A 25 5.63 12.97 5.65
N ALA A 26 5.45 11.98 6.53
CA ALA A 26 4.83 10.71 6.15
C ALA A 26 3.40 10.89 5.60
N GLN A 27 2.64 11.85 6.13
CA GLN A 27 1.28 12.16 5.68
C GLN A 27 1.26 12.85 4.30
N GLU A 28 2.21 13.75 4.03
CA GLU A 28 2.38 14.37 2.71
C GLU A 28 2.75 13.33 1.66
N CYS A 29 3.74 12.48 1.97
CA CYS A 29 4.13 11.34 1.14
C CYS A 29 2.92 10.45 0.84
N LEU A 30 2.16 10.05 1.87
CA LEU A 30 0.98 9.19 1.68
C LEU A 30 -0.08 9.85 0.79
N THR A 31 -0.31 11.15 0.94
CA THR A 31 -1.26 11.90 0.11
C THR A 31 -0.81 11.94 -1.36
N ARG A 32 0.49 12.22 -1.59
CA ARG A 32 1.09 12.24 -2.92
C ARG A 32 1.02 10.87 -3.59
N GLU A 33 1.47 9.81 -2.91
CA GLU A 33 1.48 8.44 -3.42
C GLU A 33 0.07 7.96 -3.78
N PHE A 34 -0.93 8.23 -2.93
CA PHE A 34 -2.32 7.89 -3.26
C PHE A 34 -2.81 8.58 -4.54
N GLU A 35 -2.48 9.86 -4.73
CA GLU A 35 -2.85 10.60 -5.95
C GLU A 35 -2.06 10.10 -7.17
N GLU A 36 -0.78 9.78 -7.02
CA GLU A 36 0.10 9.25 -8.07
C GLU A 36 -0.33 7.86 -8.53
N GLU A 37 -0.61 6.95 -7.60
CA GLU A 37 -0.93 5.55 -7.90
C GLU A 37 -2.40 5.33 -8.24
N THR A 38 -3.32 6.01 -7.54
CA THR A 38 -4.77 5.68 -7.57
C THR A 38 -5.65 6.82 -8.05
N ARG A 39 -5.09 8.03 -8.21
CA ARG A 39 -5.81 9.28 -8.49
C ARG A 39 -6.87 9.66 -7.44
N ILE A 40 -6.87 8.99 -6.29
CA ILE A 40 -7.78 9.30 -5.18
C ILE A 40 -7.12 10.33 -4.28
N LYS A 41 -7.85 11.40 -4.00
CA LYS A 41 -7.50 12.32 -2.90
C LYS A 41 -8.01 11.73 -1.59
N ILE A 42 -7.19 11.82 -0.56
CA ILE A 42 -7.47 11.24 0.74
C ILE A 42 -7.35 12.29 1.84
N ASP A 43 -7.99 12.00 2.96
CA ASP A 43 -7.77 12.66 4.24
C ASP A 43 -7.07 11.67 5.18
N VAL A 44 -5.82 11.96 5.55
CA VAL A 44 -4.99 11.10 6.39
C VAL A 44 -5.40 11.24 7.85
N LYS A 45 -5.73 10.11 8.49
CA LYS A 45 -6.23 10.03 9.87
C LYS A 45 -5.15 9.51 10.80
N GLU A 46 -5.53 8.69 11.78
CA GLU A 46 -4.61 8.17 12.78
C GLU A 46 -3.54 7.24 12.19
N PHE A 47 -2.33 7.34 12.75
CA PHE A 47 -1.31 6.31 12.61
C PHE A 47 -1.80 5.00 13.25
N LEU A 48 -1.57 3.89 12.57
CA LEU A 48 -2.00 2.57 13.00
C LEU A 48 -0.81 1.78 13.55
N PHE A 49 0.16 1.46 12.69
CA PHE A 49 1.29 0.61 13.04
C PHE A 49 2.47 0.84 12.09
N ALA A 50 3.63 0.36 12.52
CA ALA A 50 4.83 0.31 11.69
C ALA A 50 5.14 -1.14 11.30
N CYS A 51 5.70 -1.32 10.12
CA CYS A 51 6.15 -2.61 9.62
C CYS A 51 7.59 -2.49 9.15
N GLU A 52 8.47 -3.33 9.69
CA GLU A 52 9.83 -3.50 9.21
C GLU A 52 9.88 -4.64 8.22
N LEU A 53 10.11 -4.30 6.96
CA LEU A 53 10.25 -5.23 5.85
C LEU A 53 11.74 -5.49 5.63
N MET A 54 12.18 -6.74 5.82
CA MET A 54 13.56 -7.16 5.60
C MET A 54 13.63 -8.26 4.55
N HIS A 55 13.77 -7.87 3.29
CA HIS A 55 13.90 -8.80 2.17
C HIS A 55 14.94 -8.31 1.17
N PRO A 56 16.17 -8.87 1.13
CA PRO A 56 17.22 -8.40 0.25
C PRO A 56 16.76 -8.25 -1.23
N PRO A 57 17.05 -7.12 -1.89
CA PRO A 57 17.90 -6.00 -1.46
C PRO A 57 17.18 -4.91 -0.64
N LEU A 58 15.90 -5.09 -0.32
CA LEU A 58 15.05 -4.10 0.34
C LEU A 58 15.08 -4.27 1.87
N HIS A 59 15.35 -3.16 2.57
CA HIS A 59 15.12 -3.02 4.01
C HIS A 59 14.41 -1.69 4.24
N ALA A 60 13.15 -1.74 4.65
CA ALA A 60 12.29 -0.57 4.77
C ALA A 60 11.50 -0.58 6.08
N ILE A 61 11.18 0.62 6.58
CA ILE A 61 10.17 0.82 7.61
C ILE A 61 8.95 1.47 6.96
N GLU A 62 7.86 0.74 6.93
CA GLU A 62 6.58 1.18 6.39
C GLU A 62 5.71 1.70 7.52
N LEU A 63 5.08 2.85 7.30
CA LEU A 63 4.17 3.47 8.27
C LEU A 63 2.75 3.41 7.71
N PHE A 64 1.85 2.75 8.44
CA PHE A 64 0.46 2.58 8.01
C PHE A 64 -0.44 3.56 8.76
N PHE A 65 -1.27 4.25 7.99
CA PHE A 65 -2.27 5.20 8.47
C PHE A 65 -3.66 4.78 8.02
N LYS A 66 -4.66 5.14 8.81
CA LYS A 66 -6.03 5.13 8.33
C LYS A 66 -6.23 6.35 7.42
N VAL A 67 -7.00 6.16 6.36
CA VAL A 67 -7.32 7.21 5.39
C VAL A 67 -8.79 7.15 5.04
N ASP A 68 -9.40 8.32 4.85
CA ASP A 68 -10.76 8.43 4.31
C ASP A 68 -10.66 8.96 2.87
N PRO A 69 -11.24 8.27 1.87
CA PRO A 69 -11.22 8.75 0.50
C PRO A 69 -12.17 9.94 0.33
N LEU A 70 -11.70 11.00 -0.32
CA LEU A 70 -12.53 12.14 -0.70
C LEU A 70 -13.35 11.87 -1.97
N THR A 71 -12.97 10.84 -2.74
CA THR A 71 -13.63 10.40 -3.97
C THR A 71 -13.68 8.88 -4.04
N LEU A 72 -14.76 8.33 -4.59
CA LEU A 72 -14.94 6.88 -4.78
C LEU A 72 -14.56 6.39 -6.19
N GLU A 73 -14.11 7.28 -7.07
CA GLU A 73 -13.62 6.90 -8.39
C GLU A 73 -12.13 6.52 -8.30
N VAL A 74 -11.83 5.23 -8.47
CA VAL A 74 -10.45 4.77 -8.69
C VAL A 74 -10.11 4.91 -10.15
N ARG A 75 -8.95 5.50 -10.44
CA ARG A 75 -8.35 5.42 -11.77
C ARG A 75 -6.91 5.01 -11.63
N LYS A 76 -6.45 4.11 -12.49
CA LYS A 76 -5.05 3.73 -12.53
C LYS A 76 -4.20 4.99 -12.73
N GLY A 77 -3.34 5.26 -11.77
CA GLY A 77 -2.35 6.31 -11.80
C GLY A 77 -1.07 5.88 -12.51
N VAL A 78 -0.04 6.70 -12.38
CA VAL A 78 1.27 6.49 -13.00
C VAL A 78 2.31 7.04 -12.05
N ASP A 79 3.40 6.29 -11.88
CA ASP A 79 4.61 6.78 -11.24
C ASP A 79 5.12 8.03 -11.99
N PRO A 80 5.34 9.17 -11.31
CA PRO A 80 5.74 10.43 -11.95
C PRO A 80 7.15 10.39 -12.52
N GLU A 81 8.00 9.43 -12.12
CA GLU A 81 9.38 9.39 -12.60
C GLU A 81 9.45 8.89 -14.06
N PRO A 82 10.00 9.68 -15.00
CA PRO A 82 9.99 9.35 -16.43
C PRO A 82 10.75 8.06 -16.79
N ASN A 83 11.59 7.56 -15.88
CA ASN A 83 12.37 6.32 -16.03
C ASN A 83 12.01 5.26 -14.99
N ALA A 84 11.01 5.48 -14.13
CA ALA A 84 10.59 4.44 -13.19
C ALA A 84 9.98 3.27 -13.97
N PRO A 85 10.31 2.03 -13.58
CA PRO A 85 9.63 0.87 -14.13
C PRO A 85 8.12 1.03 -13.86
N LYS A 86 7.30 0.88 -14.91
CA LYS A 86 5.84 0.92 -14.78
C LYS A 86 5.36 -0.34 -14.05
N ILE A 87 5.50 -0.33 -12.73
CA ILE A 87 5.19 -1.47 -11.87
C ILE A 87 3.70 -1.55 -11.55
N ILE A 88 2.96 -0.43 -11.58
CA ILE A 88 1.52 -0.43 -11.34
C ILE A 88 0.80 -1.10 -12.50
N ASN A 89 0.24 -2.27 -12.25
CA ASN A 89 -0.53 -3.05 -13.20
C ASN A 89 -2.03 -2.73 -13.10
N GLU A 90 -2.56 -2.72 -11.88
CA GLU A 90 -3.99 -2.51 -11.61
C GLU A 90 -4.20 -1.76 -10.29
N VAL A 91 -5.29 -1.00 -10.19
CA VAL A 91 -5.76 -0.40 -8.94
C VAL A 91 -7.24 -0.68 -8.81
N SER A 92 -7.65 -1.19 -7.65
CA SER A 92 -9.05 -1.53 -7.40
C SER A 92 -9.44 -1.37 -5.93
N PHE A 93 -10.71 -1.04 -5.69
CA PHE A 93 -11.36 -1.28 -4.41
C PHE A 93 -11.66 -2.76 -4.30
N VAL A 94 -10.72 -3.51 -3.74
CA VAL A 94 -10.86 -4.96 -3.55
C VAL A 94 -11.77 -5.22 -2.36
N HIS A 95 -12.85 -5.97 -2.57
CA HIS A 95 -13.76 -6.33 -1.49
C HIS A 95 -13.07 -7.35 -0.57
N TRP A 96 -13.33 -7.29 0.74
CA TRP A 96 -12.62 -8.15 1.71
C TRP A 96 -12.72 -9.66 1.41
N LYS A 97 -13.84 -10.11 0.83
CA LYS A 97 -14.02 -11.49 0.39
C LYS A 97 -13.01 -11.89 -0.70
N GLU A 98 -12.71 -10.98 -1.60
CA GLU A 98 -11.74 -11.20 -2.68
C GLU A 98 -10.31 -11.25 -2.11
N ILE A 99 -9.99 -10.38 -1.13
CA ILE A 99 -8.68 -10.41 -0.44
C ILE A 99 -8.44 -11.80 0.18
N THR A 100 -9.46 -12.42 0.77
CA THR A 100 -9.32 -13.78 1.35
C THR A 100 -9.09 -14.89 0.32
N MET A 101 -9.35 -14.62 -0.97
CA MET A 101 -9.15 -15.58 -2.06
C MET A 101 -7.78 -15.45 -2.74
N PHE A 102 -7.07 -14.34 -2.53
CA PHE A 102 -5.74 -14.17 -3.11
C PHE A 102 -4.72 -15.12 -2.46
N PRO A 103 -3.77 -15.67 -3.24
CA PRO A 103 -2.63 -16.38 -2.66
C PRO A 103 -1.87 -15.50 -1.66
N LYS A 104 -1.43 -16.09 -0.53
CA LYS A 104 -0.78 -15.34 0.56
C LYS A 104 0.58 -14.74 0.18
N ASP A 105 1.18 -15.25 -0.88
CA ASP A 105 2.42 -14.79 -1.51
C ASP A 105 2.18 -13.69 -2.54
N GLU A 106 0.94 -13.51 -3.00
CA GLU A 106 0.50 -12.37 -3.84
C GLU A 106 -0.01 -11.18 -3.01
N LEU A 107 -0.05 -11.30 -1.68
CA LEU A 107 -0.51 -10.25 -0.76
C LEU A 107 0.65 -9.68 0.06
N HIS A 108 0.54 -8.40 0.39
CA HIS A 108 1.42 -7.78 1.38
C HIS A 108 1.43 -8.58 2.69
N GLY A 109 2.62 -8.81 3.26
CA GLY A 109 2.80 -9.70 4.41
C GLY A 109 2.00 -9.29 5.64
N ILE A 110 1.62 -8.02 5.75
CA ILE A 110 0.83 -7.50 6.87
C ILE A 110 -0.52 -8.22 7.06
N PHE A 111 -1.13 -8.70 5.98
CA PHE A 111 -2.41 -9.42 6.06
C PHE A 111 -2.30 -10.75 6.85
N ARG A 112 -1.08 -11.28 7.06
CA ARG A 112 -0.83 -12.48 7.87
C ARG A 112 -1.08 -12.28 9.36
N PHE A 113 -1.13 -11.03 9.83
CA PHE A 113 -1.35 -10.69 11.24
C PHE A 113 -2.82 -10.46 11.60
N THR A 114 -3.74 -10.74 10.67
CA THR A 114 -5.18 -10.58 10.88
C THR A 114 -5.91 -11.87 10.50
N ASP A 115 -6.96 -12.22 11.25
CA ASP A 115 -7.90 -13.30 10.90
C ASP A 115 -8.92 -12.86 9.85
N HIS A 116 -9.10 -11.55 9.66
CA HIS A 116 -9.99 -10.95 8.69
C HIS A 116 -9.33 -9.71 8.06
N PRO A 117 -9.23 -9.58 6.72
CA PRO A 117 -8.47 -8.51 6.09
C PRO A 117 -8.87 -7.08 6.49
N LEU A 118 -10.17 -6.85 6.75
CA LEU A 118 -10.64 -5.54 7.23
C LEU A 118 -10.06 -5.13 8.59
N LYS A 119 -9.66 -6.09 9.44
CA LYS A 119 -9.07 -5.79 10.74
C LYS A 119 -7.62 -5.31 10.65
N VAL A 120 -7.06 -5.20 9.44
CA VAL A 120 -5.75 -4.56 9.26
C VAL A 120 -5.76 -3.13 9.83
N VAL A 121 -6.91 -2.44 9.78
CA VAL A 121 -7.07 -1.09 10.35
C VAL A 121 -7.05 -1.06 11.88
N ASP A 122 -7.21 -2.21 12.53
CA ASP A 122 -7.22 -2.34 13.99
C ASP A 122 -5.83 -2.69 14.56
N LEU A 123 -4.87 -3.04 13.69
CA LEU A 123 -3.50 -3.36 14.12
C LEU A 123 -2.84 -2.15 14.77
N ARG A 124 -2.07 -2.40 15.85
CA ARG A 124 -1.26 -1.39 16.55
C ARG A 124 0.09 -1.99 16.92
N GLY A 125 1.15 -1.19 16.85
CA GLY A 125 2.50 -1.58 17.26
C GLY A 125 3.50 -1.70 16.11
N TYR A 126 4.45 -2.63 16.25
CA TYR A 126 5.58 -2.83 15.34
C TYR A 126 5.63 -4.28 14.88
N PHE A 127 5.61 -4.48 13.56
CA PHE A 127 5.61 -5.81 12.93
C PHE A 127 6.90 -6.03 12.16
N LYS A 128 7.36 -7.28 12.07
CA LYS A 128 8.53 -7.67 11.27
C LYS A 128 8.09 -8.65 10.18
N LEU A 129 8.42 -8.33 8.93
CA LEU A 129 8.12 -9.09 7.73
C LEU A 129 9.39 -9.61 7.05
#